data_AF-A0A944INR6-F1
#
_entry.id   AF-A0A944INR6-F1
#
_cell.length_a   1.000
_cell.length_b   1.000
_cell.length_c   1.000
_cell.angle_alpha   90.00
_cell.angle_beta   90.00
_cell.angle_gamma   90.00
#
_symmetry.space_group_name_H-M   'P 1'
#
loop_
_entity.id
_entity.type
_entity.pdbx_description
1 polymer ?
#
loop_
_entity_poly.entity_id
_entity_poly.type
_entity_poly.pdbx_seq_one_letter_code
_entity_poly.pdbx_strand_id
1 'polypeptide(L)'
;MQLTDIERRARAAVTDRIQRAVDDTVLTVTRDPEHEDAAILHVDSGGNVIVCNQAPHLEAGYTTELLPSPGGFGMLIRIRPRSSGPR
;
A
#
# COMPACT_ATOMS: atom_id res chain seq x y z
N MET A 1 -8.41 10.72 -4.05
CA MET A 1 -7.33 9.99 -3.35
C MET A 1 -6.00 10.67 -3.66
N GLN A 2 -5.21 11.04 -2.66
CA GLN A 2 -3.88 11.63 -2.85
C GLN A 2 -2.79 10.56 -2.63
N LEU A 3 -1.79 10.48 -3.51
CA LEU A 3 -0.74 9.46 -3.40
C LEU A 3 0.16 9.66 -2.18
N THR A 4 0.50 10.92 -1.87
CA THR A 4 1.32 11.31 -0.72
C THR A 4 0.70 10.87 0.60
N ASP A 5 -0.63 10.85 0.66
CA ASP A 5 -1.41 10.39 1.80
C ASP A 5 -1.36 8.87 2.00
N ILE A 6 -1.32 8.13 0.90
CA ILE A 6 -1.14 6.67 0.91
C ILE A 6 0.28 6.33 1.33
N GLU A 7 1.27 7.01 0.75
CA GLU A 7 2.68 6.78 1.04
C GLU A 7 3.00 7.05 2.51
N ARG A 8 2.54 8.19 3.04
CA ARG A 8 2.73 8.56 4.46
C ARG A 8 2.16 7.50 5.40
N ARG A 9 0.97 6.97 5.10
CA ARG A 9 0.29 5.96 5.92
C ARG A 9 0.98 4.59 5.81
N ALA A 10 1.33 4.17 4.60
CA ALA A 10 2.10 2.95 4.38
C ALA A 10 3.42 3.00 5.15
N ARG A 11 4.11 4.14 5.10
CA ARG A 11 5.35 4.36 5.85
C ARG A 11 5.12 4.28 7.36
N ALA A 12 4.09 4.93 7.89
CA ALA A 12 3.74 4.87 9.31
C ALA A 12 3.44 3.43 9.79
N ALA A 13 2.69 2.67 9.00
CA ALA A 13 2.36 1.27 9.30
C ALA A 13 3.60 0.37 9.35
N VAL A 14 4.53 0.59 8.42
CA VAL A 14 5.83 -0.11 8.40
C VAL A 14 6.68 0.28 9.61
N THR A 15 6.74 1.57 9.97
CA THR A 15 7.46 2.04 11.18
C THR A 15 6.95 1.34 12.44
N ASP A 16 5.62 1.29 12.60
CA ASP A 16 4.96 0.78 13.80
C ASP A 16 5.31 -0.71 14.04
N ARG A 17 5.30 -1.51 12.97
CA ARG A 17 5.63 -2.93 13.07
C ARG A 17 7.10 -3.19 13.35
N ILE A 18 8.01 -2.55 12.62
CA ILE A 18 9.42 -2.96 12.65
C ILE A 18 10.10 -2.40 13.91
N GLN A 19 9.53 -1.38 14.58
CA GLN A 19 10.16 -0.64 15.69
C GLN A 19 11.63 -0.25 15.41
N ARG A 20 11.99 -0.22 14.13
CA ARG A 20 13.32 0.01 13.58
C ARG A 20 13.13 0.78 12.28
N ALA A 21 14.11 1.64 12.00
CA ALA A 21 14.04 2.65 10.98
C ALA A 21 13.53 2.12 9.62
N VAL A 22 12.53 2.81 9.07
CA VAL A 22 11.97 2.61 7.73
C VAL A 22 12.99 2.94 6.63
N ASP A 23 14.19 3.40 7.00
CA ASP A 23 15.23 3.83 6.08
C ASP A 23 15.70 2.72 5.12
N ASP A 24 15.55 1.44 5.50
CA ASP A 24 15.85 0.31 4.62
C ASP A 24 14.62 -0.22 3.84
N THR A 25 13.42 0.32 4.06
CA THR A 25 12.22 -0.12 3.33
C THR A 25 11.94 0.82 2.15
N VAL A 26 12.06 0.29 0.94
CA VAL A 26 11.63 0.97 -0.28
C VAL A 26 10.12 0.84 -0.41
N LEU A 27 9.43 1.96 -0.19
CA LEU A 27 8.00 2.15 -0.45
C LEU A 27 7.84 3.20 -1.54
N THR A 28 7.26 2.81 -2.68
CA THR A 28 6.94 3.75 -3.76
C THR A 28 5.45 3.66 -4.07
N VAL A 29 4.77 4.81 -4.12
CA VAL A 29 3.35 4.87 -4.50
C VAL A 29 3.21 5.52 -5.88
N THR A 30 2.58 4.81 -6.80
CA THR A 30 2.29 5.29 -8.16
C THR A 30 0.79 5.26 -8.43
N ARG A 31 0.32 6.02 -9.43
CA ARG A 31 -1.05 5.84 -9.94
C ARG A 31 -1.14 4.52 -10.68
N ASP A 32 -2.25 3.82 -10.50
CA ASP A 32 -2.55 2.66 -11.33
C ASP A 32 -2.94 3.15 -12.74
N PRO A 33 -2.22 2.78 -13.80
CA PRO A 33 -2.55 3.19 -15.16
C PRO A 33 -3.85 2.56 -15.69
N GLU A 34 -4.29 1.44 -15.10
CA GLU A 34 -5.53 0.74 -15.50
C GLU A 34 -6.75 1.23 -14.71
N HIS A 35 -6.53 1.90 -13.57
CA HIS A 35 -7.59 2.35 -12.67
C HIS A 35 -7.30 3.75 -12.12
N GLU A 36 -7.96 4.78 -12.66
CA GLU A 36 -7.73 6.18 -12.27
C GLU A 36 -8.04 6.48 -10.79
N ASP A 37 -8.92 5.70 -10.17
CA ASP A 37 -9.27 5.77 -8.76
C ASP A 37 -8.31 4.98 -7.86
N ALA A 38 -7.39 4.20 -8.43
CA ALA A 38 -6.46 3.35 -7.69
C ALA A 38 -5.03 3.91 -7.64
N ALA A 39 -4.24 3.33 -6.76
CA ALA A 39 -2.80 3.54 -6.63
C ALA A 39 -2.12 2.20 -6.42
N ILE A 40 -0.89 2.07 -6.89
CA ILE A 40 -0.03 0.92 -6.66
C ILE A 40 1.03 1.30 -5.64
N LEU A 41 1.06 0.58 -4.53
CA LEU A 41 2.13 0.62 -3.54
C LEU A 41 3.12 -0.51 -3.84
N HIS A 42 4.34 -0.14 -4.17
CA HIS A 42 5.48 -1.03 -4.34
C HIS A 42 6.14 -1.22 -2.98
N VAL A 43 6.34 -2.47 -2.59
CA VAL A 43 6.99 -2.85 -1.33
C VAL A 43 8.10 -3.85 -1.64
N ASP A 44 9.32 -3.56 -1.20
CA ASP A 44 10.52 -4.37 -1.47
C ASP A 44 10.57 -5.73 -0.74
N SER A 45 9.88 -5.86 0.39
CA SER A 45 9.93 -7.04 1.26
C SER A 45 8.55 -7.66 1.48
N GLY A 46 8.43 -8.98 1.27
CA GLY A 46 7.21 -9.74 1.55
C GLY A 46 6.74 -9.64 3.02
N GLY A 47 7.66 -9.44 3.96
CA GLY A 47 7.32 -9.21 5.37
C GLY A 47 6.62 -7.87 5.60
N ASN A 48 6.96 -6.85 4.82
CA ASN A 48 6.37 -5.51 4.88
C ASN A 48 5.02 -5.45 4.14
N VAL A 49 4.83 -6.33 3.16
CA VAL A 49 3.59 -6.44 2.38
C VAL A 49 2.41 -6.83 3.26
N ILE A 50 2.59 -7.77 4.19
CA ILE A 50 1.52 -8.19 5.11
C ILE A 50 1.00 -7.00 5.91
N VAL A 51 1.91 -6.11 6.32
CA VAL A 51 1.66 -4.90 7.11
C VAL A 51 0.95 -3.85 6.29
N CYS A 52 1.51 -3.54 5.13
CA CYS A 52 0.96 -2.60 4.18
C CYS A 52 -0.37 -3.08 3.59
N ASN A 53 -0.68 -4.37 3.64
CA ASN A 53 -1.97 -4.91 3.24
C ASN A 53 -3.00 -4.82 4.37
N GLN A 54 -2.57 -4.94 5.64
CA GLN A 54 -3.46 -4.85 6.80
C GLN A 54 -3.75 -3.41 7.23
N ALA A 55 -2.80 -2.49 7.08
CA ALA A 55 -2.95 -1.11 7.54
C ALA A 55 -4.00 -0.28 6.79
N PRO A 56 -4.12 -0.34 5.44
CA PRO A 56 -5.11 0.44 4.71
C PRO A 56 -6.55 -0.05 4.94
N HIS A 57 -6.72 -1.32 5.35
CA HIS A 57 -8.02 -1.88 5.72
C HIS A 57 -8.58 -1.31 7.03
N LEU A 58 -7.74 -0.83 7.95
CA LEU A 58 -8.13 -0.55 9.33
C LEU A 58 -8.49 0.91 9.63
N GLU A 59 -8.01 1.91 8.87
CA GLU A 59 -8.19 3.31 9.29
C GLU A 59 -8.88 4.28 8.30
N ALA A 60 -8.96 4.01 6.99
CA ALA A 60 -9.26 5.09 6.04
C ALA A 60 -10.23 4.79 4.90
N GLY A 61 -10.98 3.68 4.97
CA GLY A 61 -11.97 3.37 3.93
C GLY A 61 -11.30 3.11 2.58
N TYR A 62 -10.24 2.30 2.58
CA TYR A 62 -9.61 1.78 1.38
C TYR A 62 -9.75 0.26 1.32
N THR A 63 -9.72 -0.30 0.11
CA THR A 63 -9.56 -1.72 -0.15
C THR A 63 -8.21 -1.96 -0.79
N THR A 64 -7.61 -3.11 -0.49
CA THR A 64 -6.31 -3.50 -1.01
C THR A 64 -6.40 -4.80 -1.78
N GLU A 65 -5.59 -4.94 -2.83
CA GLU A 65 -5.49 -6.13 -3.66
C GLU A 65 -4.00 -6.41 -3.91
N LEU A 66 -3.56 -7.64 -3.60
CA LEU A 66 -2.19 -8.06 -3.85
C LEU A 66 -2.01 -8.37 -5.34
N LEU A 67 -1.03 -7.75 -5.96
CA LEU A 67 -0.68 -7.96 -7.35
C LEU A 67 0.67 -8.67 -7.47
N PRO A 68 0.85 -9.57 -8.45
CA PRO A 68 2.14 -10.15 -8.75
C PRO A 68 3.13 -9.07 -9.20
N SER A 69 4.35 -9.08 -8.67
CA SER A 69 5.44 -8.22 -9.15
C SER A 69 6.08 -8.83 -10.41
N PRO A 70 6.07 -8.15 -11.56
CA PRO A 70 6.62 -8.69 -12.81
C PRO A 70 8.14 -8.88 -12.78
N GLY A 71 8.85 -8.31 -11.80
CA GLY A 71 10.31 -8.36 -11.68
C GLY A 71 10.87 -9.33 -10.64
N GLY A 72 10.03 -10.06 -9.89
CA GLY A 72 10.47 -11.02 -8.86
C GLY A 72 11.06 -10.40 -7.58
N PHE A 73 11.33 -9.09 -7.57
CA PHE A 73 11.73 -8.34 -6.38
C PHE A 73 10.54 -7.49 -5.90
N GLY A 74 10.17 -7.66 -4.63
CA GLY A 74 9.05 -6.99 -3.98
C GLY A 74 7.66 -7.52 -4.37
N MET A 75 6.63 -6.88 -3.82
CA MET A 75 5.24 -7.12 -4.16
C MET A 75 4.53 -5.78 -4.41
N LEU A 76 3.43 -5.85 -5.15
CA LEU A 76 2.60 -4.72 -5.47
C LEU A 76 1.28 -4.84 -4.70
N ILE A 77 0.83 -3.73 -4.11
CA ILE A 77 -0.47 -3.63 -3.46
C ILE A 77 -1.25 -2.56 -4.20
N ARG A 78 -2.33 -2.96 -4.86
CA ARG A 78 -3.29 -2.01 -5.40
C ARG A 78 -4.17 -1.51 -4.27
N ILE A 79 -4.34 -0.20 -4.17
CA ILE A 79 -5.13 0.48 -3.15
C ILE A 79 -6.22 1.26 -3.87
N ARG A 80 -7.48 0.99 -3.51
CA ARG A 80 -8.66 1.69 -4.04
C ARG A 80 -9.47 2.28 -2.90
N PRO A 81 -10.17 3.42 -3.09
CA PRO A 81 -11.21 3.85 -2.18
C PRO A 81 -12.22 2.72 -1.99
N ARG A 82 -12.61 2.44 -0.74
CA ARG A 82 -13.74 1.57 -0.44
C ARG A 82 -14.97 2.31 -0.93
N SER A 83 -15.44 1.94 -2.11
CA SER A 83 -16.74 2.37 -2.60
C SER A 83 -17.75 2.04 -1.51
N SER A 84 -18.36 3.07 -0.91
CA SER A 84 -19.57 2.89 -0.12
C SER A 84 -20.63 2.36 -1.08
N GLY A 85 -20.76 1.03 -1.18
CA GLY A 85 -21.95 0.42 -1.76
C GLY A 85 -23.18 0.96 -1.03
N PRO A 86 -24.32 1.16 -1.72
CA PRO A 86 -25.51 1.74 -1.11
C PRO A 86 -25.95 0.88 0.08
N ARG A 87 -26.28 1.54 1.19
CA ARG A 87 -26.90 0.93 2.37
C ARG A 87 -28.28 0.39 2.03
#